data_AF-A0A7X8HSR9-F1
#
_entry.id   AF-A0A7X8HSR9-F1
#
_cell.length_a   1.000
_cell.length_b   1.000
_cell.length_c   1.000
_cell.angle_alpha   90.00
_cell.angle_beta   90.00
_cell.angle_gamma   90.00
#
_symmetry.space_group_name_H-M   'P 1'
#
loop_
_entity.id
_entity.type
_entity.pdbx_description
1 polymer ?
#
loop_
_entity_poly.entity_id
_entity_poly.type
_entity_poly.pdbx_seq_one_letter_code
_entity_poly.pdbx_strand_id
1 'polypeptide(L)'
;MTILRGNDTLNKSLVVDSMGKCGIGITDFPYHTQAYNFGQILVYGWKDAIGMLSLNVKGLKKIVTGKENASESVAGPIGIAKIYGGQWIWMKFWYITGILSLILAFMNILPIPGLDGGFVLFTLIEMIIGRKLPDKFMEYALTVGWIILMALMIFVFGNDIIKLFG
;
A
#
# COMPACT_ATOMS: atom_id res chain seq x y z
N MET A 1 -3.88 9.46 38.91
CA MET A 1 -5.23 9.82 38.43
C MET A 1 -6.24 8.93 39.13
N THR A 2 -7.37 9.50 39.51
CA THR A 2 -8.48 8.75 40.09
C THR A 2 -9.50 8.46 39.00
N ILE A 3 -9.73 7.18 38.72
CA ILE A 3 -10.67 6.72 37.69
C ILE A 3 -11.91 6.21 38.42
N LEU A 4 -13.07 6.79 38.10
CA LEU A 4 -14.37 6.34 38.60
C LEU A 4 -14.95 5.32 37.62
N ARG A 5 -15.20 4.09 38.09
CA ARG A 5 -15.88 3.04 37.33
C ARG A 5 -17.15 2.66 38.07
N GLY A 6 -18.27 3.30 37.72
CA GLY A 6 -19.51 3.13 38.48
C GLY A 6 -19.36 3.66 39.90
N ASN A 7 -19.55 2.80 40.91
CA ASN A 7 -19.32 3.13 42.33
C ASN A 7 -17.88 2.88 42.81
N ASP A 8 -17.03 2.27 41.98
CA ASP A 8 -15.66 1.93 42.35
C ASP A 8 -14.68 3.06 42.01
N THR A 9 -13.81 3.38 42.97
CA THR A 9 -12.74 4.38 42.79
C THR A 9 -11.40 3.67 42.62
N LEU A 10 -10.85 3.71 41.40
CA LEU A 10 -9.55 3.12 41.08
C LEU A 10 -8.47 4.21 41.02
N ASN A 11 -7.53 4.15 41.95
CA ASN A 11 -6.36 5.02 41.93
C ASN A 11 -5.22 4.34 41.16
N LYS A 12 -4.92 4.84 39.96
CA LYS A 12 -3.74 4.42 39.18
C LYS A 12 -2.73 5.55 39.05
N SER A 13 -1.45 5.20 39.18
CA SER A 13 -0.35 6.06 38.78
C SER A 13 -0.30 6.12 37.26
N LEU A 14 -0.27 7.33 36.70
CA LEU A 14 -0.16 7.54 35.25
C LEU A 14 1.31 7.53 34.87
N VAL A 15 1.67 6.72 33.89
CA VAL A 15 2.96 6.84 33.20
C VAL A 15 2.77 7.84 32.08
N VAL A 16 3.53 8.93 32.12
CA VAL A 16 3.52 10.01 31.11
C VAL A 16 4.67 9.80 30.13
N ASP A 17 4.51 10.25 28.89
CA ASP A 17 5.59 10.26 27.91
C ASP A 17 6.60 11.39 28.17
N SER A 18 7.69 11.43 27.39
CA SER A 18 8.75 12.45 27.51
C SER A 18 8.29 13.88 27.21
N MET A 19 7.07 14.05 26.69
CA MET A 19 6.44 15.36 26.45
C MET A 19 5.37 15.68 27.50
N GLY A 20 5.25 14.88 28.56
CA GLY A 20 4.27 15.06 29.62
C GLY A 20 2.83 14.74 29.21
N LYS A 21 2.63 14.03 28.10
CA LYS A 21 1.29 13.62 27.64
C LYS A 21 0.94 12.23 28.18
N CYS A 22 -0.35 12.03 28.44
CA CYS A 22 -0.92 10.74 28.79
C CYS A 22 -2.13 10.49 27.89
N GLY A 23 -2.13 9.37 27.16
CA GLY A 23 -3.23 8.96 26.29
C GLY A 23 -4.19 8.02 27.01
N ILE A 24 -5.50 8.22 26.80
CA ILE A 24 -6.54 7.29 27.24
C ILE A 24 -7.02 6.51 26.01
N GLY A 25 -6.70 5.21 25.97
CA GLY A 25 -7.17 4.30 24.93
C GLY A 25 -8.28 3.39 25.45
N ILE A 26 -9.35 3.22 24.68
CA ILE A 26 -10.36 2.18 24.94
C ILE A 26 -9.70 0.84 24.59
N THR A 27 -9.51 -0.03 25.57
CA THR A 27 -8.89 -1.36 25.36
C THR A 27 -9.87 -2.41 24.84
N ASP A 28 -11.17 -2.20 25.04
CA ASP A 28 -12.23 -3.05 24.50
C ASP A 28 -12.67 -2.50 23.15
N PHE A 29 -11.97 -2.90 22.10
CA PHE A 29 -12.49 -2.69 20.76
C PHE A 29 -13.65 -3.68 20.55
N PRO A 30 -14.81 -3.25 19.99
CA PRO A 30 -15.95 -4.14 19.72
C PRO A 30 -15.69 -5.09 18.53
N TYR A 31 -14.44 -5.42 18.25
CA TYR A 31 -14.05 -6.38 17.23
C TYR A 31 -14.09 -7.78 17.83
N HIS A 32 -15.25 -8.42 17.76
CA HIS A 32 -15.35 -9.84 18.03
C HIS A 32 -14.73 -10.61 16.87
N THR A 33 -13.77 -11.47 17.17
CA THR A 33 -13.26 -12.47 16.22
C THR A 33 -14.41 -13.39 15.83
N GLN A 34 -14.94 -13.21 14.62
CA GLN A 34 -15.94 -14.12 14.07
C GLN A 34 -15.22 -15.33 13.47
N ALA A 35 -15.60 -16.53 13.92
CA ALA A 35 -15.16 -17.77 13.31
C ALA A 35 -15.91 -17.96 11.99
N TYR A 36 -15.23 -17.70 10.88
CA TYR A 36 -15.77 -17.99 9.55
C TYR A 36 -15.48 -19.45 9.17
N ASN A 37 -16.41 -20.07 8.45
CA ASN A 37 -16.12 -21.34 7.80
C ASN A 37 -15.22 -21.14 6.56
N PHE A 38 -14.62 -22.21 6.03
CA PHE A 38 -13.66 -22.12 4.92
C PHE A 38 -14.22 -21.35 3.70
N GLY A 39 -15.45 -21.62 3.30
CA GLY A 39 -16.08 -20.93 2.16
C GLY A 39 -16.31 -19.45 2.42
N GLN A 40 -16.75 -19.08 3.62
CA GLN A 40 -16.94 -17.69 4.03
C GLN A 40 -15.61 -16.92 4.07
N ILE A 41 -14.51 -17.55 4.51
CA ILE A 41 -13.18 -16.91 4.52
C ILE A 41 -12.75 -16.54 3.11
N LEU A 42 -12.95 -17.43 2.13
CA LEU A 42 -12.60 -17.15 0.73
C LEU A 42 -13.43 -16.00 0.15
N VAL A 43 -14.75 -16.02 0.39
CA VAL A 43 -15.64 -14.94 -0.09
C VAL A 43 -15.32 -13.61 0.58
N TYR A 44 -15.05 -13.63 1.89
CA TYR A 44 -14.65 -12.44 2.64
C TYR A 44 -13.32 -11.90 2.13
N GLY A 45 -12.29 -12.75 2.04
CA GLY A 45 -10.96 -12.36 1.57
C GLY A 45 -10.99 -11.84 0.13
N TRP A 46 -11.82 -12.42 -0.75
CA TRP A 46 -12.02 -11.92 -2.11
C TRP A 46 -12.64 -10.52 -2.12
N LYS A 47 -13.70 -10.29 -1.33
CA LYS A 47 -14.35 -8.98 -1.22
C LYS A 47 -13.40 -7.94 -0.63
N ASP A 48 -12.65 -8.30 0.39
CA ASP A 48 -11.67 -7.44 1.04
C ASP A 48 -10.55 -7.06 0.07
N ALA A 49 -9.98 -8.04 -0.65
CA ALA A 49 -8.97 -7.81 -1.68
C ALA A 49 -9.47 -6.85 -2.77
N ILE A 50 -10.65 -7.09 -3.34
CA ILE A 50 -11.22 -6.18 -4.36
C ILE A 50 -11.49 -4.78 -3.77
N GLY A 51 -11.97 -4.70 -2.52
CA GLY A 51 -12.17 -3.45 -1.82
C GLY A 51 -10.88 -2.65 -1.70
N MET A 52 -9.81 -3.29 -1.23
CA MET A 52 -8.48 -2.71 -1.11
C MET A 52 -7.91 -2.30 -2.48
N LEU A 53 -8.09 -3.12 -3.51
CA LEU A 53 -7.67 -2.77 -4.87
C LEU A 53 -8.39 -1.52 -5.37
N SER A 54 -9.72 -1.44 -5.20
CA SER A 54 -10.51 -0.27 -5.57
C SER A 54 -10.06 0.99 -4.82
N LEU A 55 -9.71 0.89 -3.54
CA LEU A 55 -9.16 2.01 -2.78
C LEU A 55 -7.80 2.46 -3.33
N ASN A 56 -6.91 1.53 -3.65
CA ASN A 56 -5.62 1.82 -4.27
C ASN A 56 -5.78 2.49 -5.64
N VAL A 57 -6.67 2.00 -6.50
CA VAL A 57 -6.96 2.62 -7.81
C VAL A 57 -7.50 4.04 -7.63
N LYS A 58 -8.40 4.27 -6.66
CA LYS A 58 -8.90 5.61 -6.35
C LYS A 58 -7.80 6.55 -5.85
N GLY A 59 -6.91 6.06 -4.99
CA GLY A 59 -5.74 6.79 -4.52
C GLY A 59 -4.83 7.19 -5.68
N LEU A 60 -4.45 6.23 -6.53
CA LEU A 60 -3.64 6.50 -7.72
C LEU A 60 -4.30 7.53 -8.64
N LYS A 61 -5.61 7.41 -8.87
CA LYS A 61 -6.36 8.40 -9.67
C LYS A 61 -6.31 9.80 -9.06
N LYS A 62 -6.38 9.93 -7.73
CA LYS A 62 -6.26 11.23 -7.04
C LYS A 62 -4.87 11.84 -7.19
N ILE A 63 -3.83 11.01 -7.07
CA ILE A 63 -2.44 11.44 -7.28
C ILE A 63 -2.25 11.95 -8.72
N VAL A 64 -2.69 11.18 -9.71
CA VAL A 64 -2.57 11.55 -11.13
C VAL A 64 -3.39 12.80 -11.48
N THR A 65 -4.54 13.00 -10.82
CA THR A 65 -5.37 14.20 -11.00
C THR A 65 -4.94 15.40 -10.14
N GLY A 66 -3.84 15.29 -9.38
CA GLY A 66 -3.33 16.36 -8.52
C GLY A 66 -4.20 16.68 -7.31
N LYS A 67 -5.16 15.82 -6.95
CA LYS A 67 -6.03 15.98 -5.78
C LYS A 67 -5.38 15.54 -4.47
N GLU A 68 -4.21 14.90 -4.57
CA GLU A 68 -3.45 14.39 -3.44
C GLU A 68 -1.95 14.54 -3.76
N ASN A 69 -1.15 14.90 -2.75
CA ASN A 69 0.28 15.08 -2.93
C ASN A 69 0.96 13.74 -3.18
N ALA A 70 1.54 13.54 -4.36
CA ALA A 70 2.28 12.32 -4.71
C ALA A 70 3.38 11.99 -3.69
N SER A 71 4.01 13.02 -3.11
CA SER A 71 5.03 12.88 -2.08
C SER A 71 4.48 12.28 -0.78
N GLU A 72 3.23 12.54 -0.41
CA GLU A 72 2.63 12.00 0.81
C GLU A 72 2.06 10.60 0.60
N SER A 73 1.47 10.35 -0.57
CA SER A 73 0.74 9.12 -0.89
C SER A 73 1.60 7.98 -1.43
N VAL A 74 2.84 8.25 -1.85
CA VAL A 74 3.78 7.22 -2.32
C VAL A 74 4.78 6.87 -1.22
N ALA A 75 4.85 5.58 -0.89
CA ALA A 75 5.81 5.02 0.06
C ALA A 75 6.90 4.26 -0.70
N GLY A 76 8.17 4.53 -0.40
CA GLY A 76 9.29 3.73 -0.88
C GLY A 76 9.60 2.53 0.02
N PRO A 77 10.73 1.85 -0.22
CA PRO A 77 11.12 0.67 0.56
C PRO A 77 11.28 0.93 2.05
N ILE A 78 11.71 2.14 2.43
CA ILE A 78 11.84 2.53 3.84
C ILE A 78 10.45 2.75 4.43
N GLY A 79 9.56 3.42 3.70
CA GLY A 79 8.15 3.55 4.08
C GLY A 79 7.48 2.19 4.28
N ILE A 80 7.71 1.24 3.38
CA ILE A 80 7.21 -0.13 3.47
C ILE A 80 7.77 -0.85 4.71
N ALA A 81 9.08 -0.72 4.98
CA ALA A 81 9.68 -1.29 6.19
C ALA A 81 9.05 -0.73 7.48
N LYS A 82 8.76 0.58 7.52
CA LYS A 82 8.06 1.21 8.65
C LYS A 82 6.64 0.65 8.86
N ILE A 83 5.94 0.28 7.79
CA ILE A 83 4.58 -0.29 7.88
C ILE A 83 4.59 -1.65 8.59
N TYR A 84 5.59 -2.50 8.33
CA TYR A 84 5.77 -3.76 9.08
C TYR A 84 6.03 -3.50 10.58
N GLY A 85 6.85 -2.50 10.89
CA GLY A 85 7.15 -2.07 12.25
C GLY A 85 8.17 -2.96 12.96
N GLY A 86 8.48 -2.65 14.22
CA GLY A 86 9.54 -3.32 14.98
C GLY A 86 9.12 -4.59 15.75
N GLN A 87 7.85 -5.00 15.65
CA GLN A 87 7.32 -6.15 16.39
C GLN A 87 6.75 -7.18 15.42
N TRP A 88 7.07 -8.45 15.64
CA TRP A 88 6.58 -9.54 14.82
C TRP A 88 5.13 -9.89 15.17
N ILE A 89 4.21 -9.66 14.24
CA ILE A 89 2.79 -9.98 14.39
C ILE A 89 2.34 -10.73 13.13
N TRP A 90 2.10 -12.03 13.26
CA TRP A 90 1.80 -12.93 12.13
C TRP A 90 0.63 -12.47 11.26
N MET A 91 -0.48 -12.07 11.88
CA MET A 91 -1.66 -11.60 11.15
C MET A 91 -1.36 -10.33 10.35
N LYS A 92 -0.65 -9.37 10.96
CA LYS A 92 -0.25 -8.12 10.33
C LYS A 92 0.70 -8.36 9.17
N PHE A 93 1.66 -9.27 9.34
CA PHE A 93 2.62 -9.65 8.31
C PHE A 93 1.91 -10.12 7.04
N TRP A 94 1.07 -11.16 7.15
CA TRP A 94 0.36 -11.72 6.01
C TRP A 94 -0.62 -10.73 5.37
N TYR A 95 -1.26 -9.88 6.18
CA TYR A 95 -2.13 -8.83 5.68
C TYR A 95 -1.37 -7.80 4.82
N ILE A 96 -0.25 -7.27 5.32
CA ILE A 96 0.58 -6.31 4.56
C ILE A 96 1.15 -6.98 3.32
N THR A 97 1.71 -8.19 3.45
CA THR A 97 2.26 -8.93 2.31
C THR A 97 1.19 -9.15 1.24
N GLY A 98 -0.01 -9.58 1.61
CA GLY A 98 -1.12 -9.78 0.68
C GLY A 98 -1.52 -8.49 -0.05
N ILE A 99 -1.63 -7.37 0.66
CA ILE A 99 -1.94 -6.07 0.04
C ILE A 99 -0.83 -5.61 -0.90
N LEU A 100 0.44 -5.73 -0.49
CA LEU A 100 1.57 -5.36 -1.34
C LEU A 100 1.63 -6.23 -2.61
N SER A 101 1.36 -7.54 -2.50
CA SER A 101 1.27 -8.43 -3.66
C SER A 101 0.13 -8.03 -4.60
N LEU A 102 -1.03 -7.63 -4.06
CA LEU A 102 -2.15 -7.17 -4.85
C LEU A 102 -1.85 -5.85 -5.59
N ILE A 103 -1.20 -4.91 -4.90
CA ILE A 103 -0.74 -3.64 -5.49
C ILE A 103 0.27 -3.93 -6.60
N LEU A 104 1.25 -4.80 -6.37
CA LEU A 104 2.26 -5.18 -7.37
C LEU A 104 1.62 -5.82 -8.60
N ALA A 105 0.69 -6.77 -8.39
CA ALA A 105 -0.04 -7.40 -9.48
C ALA A 105 -0.84 -6.37 -10.30
N PHE A 106 -1.52 -5.43 -9.63
CA PHE A 106 -2.24 -4.35 -10.30
C PHE A 106 -1.32 -3.43 -11.08
N MET A 107 -0.21 -2.99 -10.47
CA MET A 107 0.77 -2.10 -11.10
C MET A 107 1.41 -2.75 -12.33
N ASN A 108 1.70 -4.06 -12.28
CA ASN A 108 2.26 -4.80 -13.41
C ASN A 108 1.25 -4.99 -14.56
N ILE A 109 -0.05 -4.87 -14.35
CA ILE A 109 -1.06 -4.94 -15.43
C ILE A 109 -1.21 -3.60 -16.17
N LEU A 110 -0.79 -2.49 -15.57
CA LEU A 110 -0.91 -1.18 -16.19
C LEU A 110 -0.11 -1.11 -17.50
N PRO A 111 -0.61 -0.39 -18.52
CA PRO A 111 0.03 -0.25 -19.82
C PRO A 111 1.23 0.72 -19.76
N ILE A 112 2.22 0.41 -18.93
CA ILE A 112 3.42 1.20 -18.72
C ILE A 112 4.58 0.48 -19.42
N PRO A 113 5.23 1.10 -20.42
CA PRO A 113 6.41 0.53 -21.07
C PRO A 113 7.50 0.21 -20.03
N GLY A 114 8.17 -0.94 -20.16
CA GLY A 114 9.17 -1.41 -19.20
C GLY A 114 8.61 -2.25 -18.03
N LEU A 115 7.29 -2.34 -17.89
CA LEU A 115 6.59 -3.29 -17.01
C LEU A 115 5.88 -4.39 -17.83
N ASP A 116 5.51 -5.48 -17.17
CA ASP A 116 4.84 -6.65 -17.79
C ASP A 116 3.62 -6.25 -18.65
N GLY A 117 2.79 -5.35 -18.14
CA GLY A 117 1.56 -4.87 -18.80
C GLY A 117 1.83 -4.05 -20.06
N GLY A 118 3.00 -3.41 -20.16
CA GLY A 118 3.46 -2.78 -21.40
C GLY A 118 3.73 -3.83 -22.48
N PHE A 119 4.42 -4.92 -22.14
CA PHE A 119 4.63 -6.04 -23.06
C PHE A 119 3.32 -6.68 -23.50
N VAL A 120 2.41 -6.94 -22.54
CA VAL A 120 1.07 -7.47 -22.85
C VAL A 120 0.34 -6.55 -23.80
N LEU A 121 0.36 -5.23 -23.57
CA LEU A 121 -0.26 -4.27 -24.48
C LEU A 121 0.34 -4.34 -25.89
N PHE A 122 1.67 -4.37 -26.01
CA PHE A 122 2.31 -4.45 -27.32
C PHE A 122 1.95 -5.75 -28.05
N THR A 123 1.96 -6.89 -27.37
CA THR A 123 1.56 -8.17 -27.95
C THR A 123 0.08 -8.18 -28.35
N LEU A 124 -0.81 -7.58 -27.56
CA LEU A 124 -2.23 -7.43 -27.92
C LEU A 124 -2.40 -6.56 -29.17
N ILE A 125 -1.64 -5.47 -29.27
CA ILE A 125 -1.64 -4.61 -30.46
C ILE A 125 -1.13 -5.39 -31.69
N GLU A 126 -0.03 -6.14 -31.57
CA GLU A 126 0.48 -6.99 -32.65
C GLU A 126 -0.52 -8.05 -33.09
N MET A 127 -1.22 -8.66 -32.13
CA MET A 127 -2.28 -9.65 -32.41
C MET A 127 -3.43 -9.05 -33.20
N ILE A 128 -3.85 -7.81 -32.87
CA ILE A 128 -4.93 -7.11 -33.59
C ILE A 128 -4.47 -6.65 -34.99
N ILE A 129 -3.25 -6.13 -35.11
CA ILE A 129 -2.72 -5.61 -36.39
C ILE A 129 -2.24 -6.77 -37.29
N GLY A 130 -1.99 -7.95 -36.74
CA GLY A 130 -1.52 -9.14 -37.48
C GLY A 130 -0.08 -9.03 -37.99
N ARG A 131 0.68 -8.05 -37.50
CA ARG A 131 2.10 -7.85 -37.84
C ARG A 131 2.88 -7.38 -36.62
N LYS A 132 4.15 -7.79 -36.56
CA LYS A 132 5.09 -7.38 -35.51
C LYS A 132 5.29 -5.86 -35.52
N LEU A 133 5.35 -5.24 -34.34
CA LEU A 133 5.73 -3.85 -34.21
C LEU A 133 7.21 -3.70 -34.63
N PRO A 134 7.60 -2.54 -35.20
CA PRO A 134 8.99 -2.30 -35.56
C PRO A 134 9.91 -2.44 -34.35
N ASP A 135 11.02 -3.17 -34.49
CA ASP A 135 11.95 -3.41 -33.38
C ASP A 135 12.46 -2.10 -32.76
N LYS A 136 12.70 -1.09 -33.60
CA LYS A 136 13.09 0.25 -33.13
C LYS A 136 12.02 0.88 -32.23
N PHE A 137 10.74 0.73 -32.57
CA PHE A 137 9.66 1.28 -31.74
C PHE A 137 9.63 0.62 -30.36
N MET A 138 9.78 -0.72 -30.33
CA MET A 138 9.84 -1.48 -29.08
C MET A 138 11.03 -1.05 -28.22
N GLU A 139 12.21 -0.92 -28.82
CA GLU A 139 13.44 -0.46 -28.14
C GLU A 139 13.26 0.94 -27.54
N TYR A 140 12.73 1.90 -28.31
CA TYR A 140 12.45 3.24 -27.81
C TYR A 140 11.43 3.22 -26.66
N ALA A 141 10.34 2.48 -26.81
CA ALA A 141 9.30 2.40 -25.78
C ALA A 141 9.85 1.81 -24.47
N LEU A 142 10.65 0.75 -24.56
CA LEU A 142 11.31 0.13 -23.40
C LEU A 142 12.31 1.07 -22.75
N THR A 143 13.18 1.72 -23.53
CA THR A 143 14.17 2.67 -23.00
C THR A 143 13.49 3.85 -22.31
N VAL A 144 12.45 4.43 -22.91
CA VAL A 144 11.66 5.51 -22.28
C VAL A 144 11.01 5.02 -20.99
N GLY A 145 10.41 3.82 -21.00
CA GLY A 145 9.85 3.18 -19.82
C GLY A 145 10.85 3.06 -18.68
N TRP A 146 12.04 2.50 -18.97
CA TRP A 146 13.14 2.37 -18.02
C TRP A 146 13.59 3.70 -17.44
N ILE A 147 13.73 4.75 -18.27
CA ILE A 147 14.11 6.08 -17.80
C ILE A 147 13.06 6.64 -16.83
N ILE A 148 11.77 6.52 -17.17
CA ILE A 148 10.67 6.98 -16.30
C ILE A 148 10.67 6.21 -14.97
N LEU A 149 10.83 4.88 -15.01
CA LEU A 149 10.89 4.05 -13.81
C LEU A 149 12.06 4.43 -12.91
N MET A 150 13.26 4.63 -13.48
CA MET A 150 14.43 5.06 -12.73
C MET A 150 14.24 6.44 -12.11
N ALA A 151 13.67 7.40 -12.85
CA ALA A 151 13.35 8.72 -12.32
C ALA A 151 12.36 8.64 -11.15
N LEU A 152 11.32 7.80 -11.27
CA LEU A 152 10.35 7.57 -10.20
C LEU A 152 11.00 6.91 -8.98
N MET A 153 11.88 5.93 -9.19
CA MET A 153 12.63 5.31 -8.08
C MET A 153 13.44 6.35 -7.32
N ILE A 154 14.21 7.18 -8.02
CA ILE A 154 15.00 8.26 -7.40
C ILE A 154 14.10 9.21 -6.61
N PHE A 155 12.94 9.60 -7.17
CA PHE A 155 11.96 10.43 -6.49
C PHE A 155 11.45 9.79 -5.20
N VAL A 156 11.05 8.52 -5.26
CA VAL A 156 10.47 7.78 -4.12
C VAL A 156 11.52 7.54 -3.02
N PHE A 157 12.73 7.10 -3.38
CA PHE A 157 13.82 6.94 -2.44
C PHE A 157 14.24 8.27 -1.80
N GLY A 158 14.36 9.32 -2.61
CA GLY A 158 14.69 10.66 -2.11
C GLY A 158 13.65 11.17 -1.12
N ASN A 159 12.36 10.97 -1.42
CA ASN A 159 11.27 11.33 -0.53
C ASN A 159 11.31 10.53 0.79
N ASP A 160 11.55 9.22 0.73
CA ASP A 160 11.70 8.38 1.92
C ASP A 160 12.85 8.87 2.82
N ILE A 161 13.98 9.28 2.21
CA ILE A 161 15.13 9.86 2.92
C ILE A 161 14.76 11.18 3.59
N ILE A 162 14.08 12.08 2.88
CA ILE A 162 13.64 13.37 3.45
C ILE A 162 12.73 13.13 4.66
N LYS A 163 11.76 12.21 4.55
CA LYS A 163 10.85 11.80 5.64
C LYS A 163 11.53 11.04 6.79
N LEU A 164 12.80 10.67 6.66
CA LEU A 164 13.57 10.09 7.77
C LEU A 164 14.28 11.16 8.59
N PHE A 165 14.67 12.28 7.96
CA PHE A 165 15.46 13.34 8.58
C PHE A 165 14.64 14.57 8.99
N GLY A 166 13.42 14.71 8.48
CA GLY A 166 12.41 15.70 8.93
C GLY A 166 11.36 15.05 9.81
#